data_AF-A0AAW9GL78-F1
#
_entry.id   AF-A0AAW9GL78-F1
#
_cell.length_a   1.000
_cell.length_b   1.000
_cell.length_c   1.000
_cell.angle_alpha   90.00
_cell.angle_beta   90.00
_cell.angle_gamma   90.00
#
_symmetry.space_group_name_H-M   'P 1'
#
loop_
_entity.id
_entity.type
_entity.pdbx_description
1 polymer ?
#
loop_
_entity_poly.entity_id
_entity_poly.type
_entity_poly.pdbx_seq_one_letter_code
_entity_poly.pdbx_strand_id
1 'polypeptide(L)' 'MITIAKLVNWKEHGDMIILECESNRKSLEILTYKNKIYNAHLLKEEVYIRLDSTGNIIGINI' A
#
# COMPACT_ATOMS: atom_id res chain seq x y z
N MET A 1 -6.93 13.57 -8.23
CA MET A 1 -7.16 12.22 -8.80
C MET A 1 -6.78 11.22 -7.73
N ILE A 2 -7.57 10.17 -7.51
CA ILE A 2 -7.30 9.13 -6.50
C ILE A 2 -6.95 7.86 -7.25
N THR A 3 -5.83 7.25 -6.89
CA THR A 3 -5.43 5.94 -7.40
C THR A 3 -5.76 4.89 -6.34
N ILE A 4 -6.41 3.81 -6.74
CA ILE A 4 -6.66 2.65 -5.88
C ILE A 4 -5.75 1.53 -6.37
N ALA A 5 -4.96 0.98 -5.48
CA ALA A 5 -3.99 -0.07 -5.77
C ALA A 5 -4.20 -1.24 -4.82
N LYS A 6 -4.34 -2.45 -5.36
CA LYS A 6 -4.43 -3.67 -4.56
C LYS A 6 -3.05 -4.03 -4.02
N LEU A 7 -2.92 -4.28 -2.73
CA LEU A 7 -1.70 -4.81 -2.13
C LEU A 7 -1.54 -6.27 -2.59
N VAL A 8 -0.42 -6.57 -3.24
CA VAL A 8 -0.10 -7.91 -3.73
C VAL A 8 0.96 -8.58 -2.86
N ASN A 9 1.94 -7.80 -2.39
CA ASN A 9 3.04 -8.28 -1.58
C ASN A 9 3.66 -7.15 -0.75
N TRP A 10 4.49 -7.49 0.24
CA TRP A 10 5.21 -6.52 1.05
C TRP A 10 6.57 -7.04 1.51
N LYS A 11 7.48 -6.10 1.82
CA LYS A 11 8.81 -6.39 2.34
C LYS A 11 9.15 -5.40 3.45
N GLU A 12 9.68 -5.91 4.56
CA GLU A 12 10.16 -5.07 5.64
C GLU A 12 11.56 -4.53 5.36
N HIS A 13 11.78 -3.29 5.76
CA HIS A 13 13.09 -2.65 5.74
C HIS A 13 13.27 -1.79 7.00
N GLY A 14 13.62 -2.43 8.12
CA GLY A 14 13.68 -1.77 9.43
C GLY A 14 12.30 -1.28 9.88
N ASP A 15 12.17 0.02 10.14
CA ASP A 15 10.90 0.68 10.47
C ASP A 15 10.03 0.98 9.25
N MET A 16 10.61 0.86 8.05
CA MET A 16 9.91 1.02 6.79
C MET A 16 9.38 -0.31 6.26
N ILE A 17 8.41 -0.21 5.38
CA ILE A 17 7.85 -1.31 4.62
C ILE A 17 7.65 -0.86 3.18
N ILE A 18 8.04 -1.73 2.25
CA ILE A 18 7.79 -1.58 0.82
C ILE A 18 6.53 -2.39 0.51
N LEU A 19 5.54 -1.74 -0.06
CA LEU A 19 4.29 -2.34 -0.49
C LEU A 19 4.31 -2.47 -2.00
N GLU A 20 4.25 -3.71 -2.49
CA GLU A 20 4.09 -4.00 -3.91
C GLU A 20 2.59 -4.06 -4.20
N CYS A 21 2.09 -3.07 -4.94
CA CYS A 21 0.69 -2.93 -5.27
C CYS A 21 0.45 -3.01 -6.78
N GLU A 22 -0.76 -3.40 -7.17
CA GLU A 22 -1.22 -3.39 -8.55
C GLU A 22 -2.39 -2.42 -8.74
N SER A 23 -2.29 -1.53 -9.73
CA SER A 23 -3.39 -0.66 -10.14
C SER A 23 -3.48 -0.65 -11.66
N ASN A 24 -4.66 -0.96 -12.22
CA ASN A 24 -4.88 -1.00 -13.67
C ASN A 24 -3.84 -1.85 -14.43
N ARG A 25 -3.49 -3.03 -13.89
CA ARG A 25 -2.45 -3.95 -14.44
C ARG A 25 -1.03 -3.36 -14.47
N LYS A 26 -0.79 -2.30 -13.72
CA LYS A 26 0.56 -1.75 -13.50
C LYS A 26 0.97 -2.01 -12.07
N SER A 27 2.16 -2.56 -11.91
CA SER A 27 2.81 -2.67 -10.60
C SER A 27 3.34 -1.31 -10.16
N LEU A 28 3.17 -1.01 -8.88
CA LEU A 28 3.70 0.18 -8.23
C LEU A 28 4.21 -0.18 -6.84
N GLU A 29 5.34 0.40 -6.46
CA GLU A 29 5.94 0.22 -5.15
C GLU A 29 5.69 1.46 -4.29
N ILE A 30 5.21 1.27 -3.07
CA ILE A 30 4.97 2.34 -2.10
C ILE A 30 5.90 2.10 -0.91
N LEU A 31 6.80 3.04 -0.67
CA LEU A 31 7.60 3.06 0.55
C LEU A 31 6.84 3.82 1.63
N THR A 32 6.60 3.17 2.77
CA THR A 32 5.94 3.81 3.90
C THR A 32 6.47 3.28 5.22
N TYR A 33 6.06 3.89 6.33
CA TYR A 33 6.39 3.41 7.67
C TYR A 33 5.32 2.45 8.17
N LYS A 34 5.73 1.43 8.95
CA LYS A 34 4.80 0.41 9.48
C LYS A 34 3.63 1.04 10.27
N ASN A 35 3.92 2.11 11.02
CA ASN A 35 2.91 2.82 11.82
C ASN A 35 1.82 3.52 10.99
N LYS A 36 2.08 3.87 9.72
CA LYS A 36 1.11 4.53 8.85
C LYS A 36 0.07 3.59 8.26
N ILE A 37 0.33 2.28 8.29
CA ILE A 37 -0.55 1.29 7.67
C ILE A 37 -1.19 0.32 8.67
N TYR A 38 -1.07 0.57 9.98
CA TYR A 38 -1.75 -0.18 11.04
C TYR A 38 -1.71 -1.71 10.88
N ASN A 39 -0.59 -2.27 10.41
CA ASN A 39 -0.45 -3.70 10.11
C ASN A 39 -1.45 -4.26 9.08
N ALA A 40 -2.09 -3.42 8.27
CA ALA A 40 -2.99 -3.86 7.20
C ALA A 40 -2.31 -4.86 6.26
N HIS A 41 -1.01 -4.70 6.03
CA HIS A 41 -0.20 -5.65 5.25
C HIS A 41 -0.16 -7.09 5.80
N LEU A 42 -0.47 -7.30 7.08
CA LEU A 42 -0.52 -8.63 7.72
C LEU A 42 -1.89 -9.29 7.64
N LEU A 43 -2.90 -8.59 7.14
CA LEU A 43 -4.25 -9.12 7.04
C LEU A 43 -4.30 -10.22 5.97
N LYS A 44 -5.11 -11.25 6.22
CA LYS A 44 -5.39 -12.31 5.24
C LYS A 44 -6.43 -11.88 4.19
N GLU A 45 -6.98 -10.68 4.35
CA GLU A 45 -8.03 -10.11 3.50
C GLU A 45 -7.41 -9.29 2.35
N GLU A 46 -8.23 -8.95 1.35
CA GLU A 46 -7.76 -8.14 0.22
C GLU A 46 -7.59 -6.68 0.63
N VAL A 47 -6.35 -6.22 0.72
CA VAL A 47 -6.08 -4.83 1.09
C VAL A 47 -5.92 -3.95 -0.15
N TYR A 48 -6.60 -2.80 -0.15
CA TYR A 48 -6.51 -1.78 -1.19
C TYR A 48 -6.00 -0.46 -0.61
N ILE A 49 -4.97 0.09 -1.21
CA ILE A 49 -4.35 1.36 -0.80
C ILE A 49 -4.85 2.48 -1.71
N ARG A 50 -5.31 3.56 -1.08
CA ARG A 50 -5.75 4.78 -1.77
C ARG A 50 -4.62 5.80 -1.73
N LEU A 51 -4.21 6.25 -2.90
CA LEU A 51 -3.15 7.23 -3.09
C LEU A 51 -3.72 8.54 -3.65
N ASP A 52 -3.16 9.67 -3.22
CA ASP A 52 -3.36 10.95 -3.91
C ASP A 52 -2.53 11.04 -5.20
N SER A 53 -2.64 12.16 -5.91
CA SER A 53 -1.92 12.40 -7.17
C SER A 53 -0.39 12.52 -7.01
N THR A 54 0.10 12.63 -5.78
CA THR A 54 1.54 12.68 -5.46
C THR A 54 2.08 11.35 -4.96
N GLY A 55 1.24 10.31 -4.87
CA GLY A 55 1.64 8.99 -4.39
C GLY A 55 1.61 8.85 -2.87
N ASN A 56 1.04 9.81 -2.12
CA ASN A 56 0.88 9.67 -0.68
C ASN A 56 -0.33 8.80 -0.36
N ILE A 57 -0.19 7.96 0.67
CA ILE A 57 -1.29 7.17 1.22
C ILE A 57 -2.28 8.10 1.91
N ILE A 58 -3.52 8.10 1.42
CA ILE A 58 -4.65 8.86 2.00
C ILE A 58 -5.72 7.96 2.62
N GLY A 59 -5.62 6.64 2.44
CA GLY A 59 -6.52 5.68 3.04
C GLY A 59 -6.18 4.23 2.69
N ILE A 60 -6.73 3.32 3.48
CA ILE A 60 -6.61 1.88 3.30
C ILE A 60 -8.01 1.30 3.42
N ASN A 61 -8.39 0.45 2.46
CA ASN A 61 -9.61 -0.32 2.45
C ASN A 61 -9.23 -1.81 2.59
N ILE A 62 -10.03 -2.56 3.34
CA ILE A 62 -9.90 -4.00 3.59
C ILE A 62 -11.22 -4.63 3.16
#